data_AF-T0ZL32-F1
#
_entry.id   AF-T0ZL32-F1
#
_cell.length_a   1.000
_cell.length_b   1.000
_cell.length_c   1.000
_cell.angle_alpha   90.00
_cell.angle_beta   90.00
_cell.angle_gamma   90.00
#
_symmetry.space_group_name_H-M   'P 1'
#
loop_
_entity.id
_entity.type
_entity.pdbx_description
1 polymer ?
#
loop_
_entity_poly.entity_id
_entity_poly.type
_entity_poly.pdbx_seq_one_letter_code
_entity_poly.pdbx_strand_id
1 'polypeptide(L)'
;MDVGDNIAFPLLQAGGFSRSQIAETVHEKLSIVGMAGSEKKMPADLSGGQRKRVALARAMAMNPEVILYDEPTTGLDPIRADIINELILKLLEANKGHRNCGHA
;
A
#
# COMPACT_ATOMS: atom_id res chain seq x y z
N MET A 1 -12.54 12.39 1.64
CA MET A 1 -11.84 11.20 1.17
C MET A 1 -11.04 10.68 2.34
N ASP A 2 -11.53 9.60 2.96
CA ASP A 2 -10.80 8.93 4.04
C ASP A 2 -9.64 8.10 3.46
N VAL A 3 -8.89 7.40 4.33
CA VAL A 3 -7.79 6.52 3.90
C VAL A 3 -8.28 5.42 2.96
N GLY A 4 -9.41 4.79 3.28
CA GLY A 4 -9.98 3.70 2.48
C GLY A 4 -10.37 4.17 1.08
N ASP A 5 -11.04 5.31 0.98
CA ASP A 5 -11.37 5.95 -0.29
C ASP A 5 -10.10 6.23 -1.11
N ASN A 6 -9.05 6.74 -0.46
CA ASN A 6 -7.79 7.08 -1.12
C ASN A 6 -7.12 5.87 -1.77
N ILE A 7 -7.12 4.73 -1.08
CA ILE A 7 -6.56 3.47 -1.58
C ILE A 7 -7.48 2.84 -2.62
N ALA A 8 -8.80 2.96 -2.47
CA ALA A 8 -9.78 2.46 -3.43
C ALA A 8 -9.77 3.20 -4.77
N PHE A 9 -9.26 4.43 -4.79
CA PHE A 9 -9.34 5.32 -5.95
C PHE A 9 -8.86 4.71 -7.28
N PRO A 10 -7.69 4.05 -7.38
CA PRO A 10 -7.24 3.43 -8.62
C PRO A 10 -8.17 2.31 -9.11
N LEU A 11 -8.71 1.49 -8.18
CA LEU A 11 -9.65 0.41 -8.50
C LEU A 11 -10.97 0.98 -9.03
N LEU A 12 -11.46 2.05 -8.41
CA LEU A 12 -12.67 2.75 -8.84
C LEU A 12 -12.49 3.36 -10.24
N GLN A 13 -11.31 3.92 -10.53
CA GLN A 13 -11.00 4.48 -11.86
C GLN A 13 -10.84 3.42 -12.94
N ALA A 14 -10.19 2.30 -12.63
CA ALA A 14 -10.02 1.20 -13.58
C ALA A 14 -11.36 0.55 -13.96
N GLY A 15 -12.32 0.53 -13.04
CA GLY A 15 -13.61 -0.12 -13.23
C GLY A 15 -13.50 -1.65 -13.19
N GLY A 16 -14.65 -2.33 -13.20
CA GLY A 16 -14.70 -3.80 -13.20
C GLY A 16 -14.61 -4.49 -11.83
N PHE A 17 -14.50 -3.72 -10.75
CA PHE A 17 -14.50 -4.26 -9.38
C PHE A 17 -15.82 -3.98 -8.65
N SER A 18 -16.35 -4.99 -7.97
CA SER A 18 -17.46 -4.81 -7.03
C SER A 18 -17.01 -4.07 -5.77
N ARG A 19 -17.98 -3.48 -5.05
CA ARG A 19 -17.70 -2.83 -3.76
C ARG A 19 -17.03 -3.77 -2.74
N SER A 20 -17.40 -5.05 -2.75
CA SER A 20 -16.81 -6.05 -1.87
C SER A 20 -15.34 -6.30 -2.20
N GLN A 21 -15.02 -6.45 -3.49
CA GLN A 21 -13.64 -6.65 -3.95
C GLN A 21 -12.76 -5.44 -3.63
N ILE A 22 -13.30 -4.23 -3.79
CA ILE A 22 -12.58 -3.00 -3.44
C ILE A 22 -12.31 -2.94 -1.93
N ALA A 23 -13.31 -3.23 -1.10
CA ALA A 23 -13.16 -3.22 0.35
C ALA A 23 -12.14 -4.26 0.83
N GLU A 24 -12.18 -5.46 0.26
CA GLU A 24 -11.22 -6.54 0.53
C GLU A 24 -9.79 -6.12 0.14
N THR A 25 -9.61 -5.57 -1.07
CA THR A 25 -8.29 -5.10 -1.53
C THR A 25 -7.75 -3.98 -0.63
N VAL A 26 -8.59 -3.01 -0.26
CA VAL A 26 -8.21 -1.92 0.64
C VAL A 26 -7.73 -2.47 1.98
N HIS A 27 -8.49 -3.41 2.56
CA HIS A 27 -8.15 -4.04 3.83
C HIS A 27 -6.84 -4.84 3.75
N GLU A 28 -6.66 -5.62 2.68
CA GLU A 28 -5.43 -6.37 2.40
C GLU A 28 -4.22 -5.44 2.30
N LYS A 29 -4.30 -4.39 1.47
CA LYS A 29 -3.18 -3.46 1.26
C LYS A 29 -2.83 -2.67 2.52
N LEU A 30 -3.83 -2.27 3.32
CA LEU A 30 -3.60 -1.65 4.62
C LEU A 30 -2.94 -2.60 5.61
N SER A 31 -3.32 -3.88 5.61
CA SER A 31 -2.72 -4.89 6.47
C SER A 31 -1.24 -5.10 6.14
N ILE A 32 -0.91 -5.14 4.85
CA ILE A 32 0.48 -5.27 4.38
C ILE A 32 1.35 -4.11 4.89
N VAL A 33 0.82 -2.87 4.90
CA VAL A 33 1.56 -1.71 5.41
C VAL A 33 1.45 -1.50 6.94
N GLY A 34 0.89 -2.47 7.67
CA GLY A 34 0.72 -2.41 9.12
C GLY A 34 -0.23 -1.31 9.57
N MET A 35 -1.26 -1.02 8.78
CA MET A 35 -2.29 0.00 9.04
C MET A 35 -3.71 -0.56 8.98
N ALA A 36 -3.90 -1.87 9.19
CA ALA A 36 -5.21 -2.50 9.32
C ALA A 36 -6.10 -1.73 10.32
N GLY A 37 -7.39 -1.55 10.00
CA GLY A 37 -8.33 -0.81 10.86
C GLY A 37 -8.23 0.72 10.75
N SER A 38 -7.37 1.26 9.89
CA SER A 38 -7.23 2.70 9.66
C SER A 38 -8.03 3.23 8.47
N GLU A 39 -8.92 2.42 7.88
CA GLU A 39 -9.71 2.73 6.68
C GLU A 39 -10.49 4.05 6.82
N LYS A 40 -11.02 4.31 8.02
CA LYS A 40 -11.88 5.48 8.31
C LYS A 40 -11.14 6.70 8.85
N LYS A 41 -9.81 6.66 8.96
CA LYS A 41 -9.04 7.82 9.39
C LYS A 41 -9.00 8.88 8.30
N MET A 42 -8.96 10.15 8.70
CA MET A 42 -8.75 11.25 7.77
C MET A 42 -7.25 11.54 7.61
N PRO A 43 -6.80 12.12 6.48
CA PRO A 43 -5.39 12.46 6.27
C PRO A 43 -4.77 13.34 7.37
N ALA A 44 -5.59 14.17 8.01
CA ALA A 44 -5.20 15.01 9.14
C ALA A 44 -4.85 14.22 10.41
N ASP A 45 -5.38 13.00 10.56
CA ASP A 45 -5.17 12.14 11.74
C ASP A 45 -3.89 11.28 11.61
N LEU A 46 -3.18 11.39 10.48
CA LEU A 46 -2.01 10.56 10.18
C LEU A 46 -0.72 11.32 10.46
N SER A 47 0.25 10.65 11.08
CA SER A 47 1.65 11.08 11.09
C SER A 47 2.25 11.07 9.69
N GLY A 48 3.38 11.77 9.50
CA GLY A 48 4.10 11.76 8.22
C GLY A 48 4.46 10.35 7.71
N GLY A 49 4.91 9.48 8.61
CA GLY A 49 5.20 8.08 8.28
C GLY A 49 3.94 7.29 7.90
N GLN A 50 2.81 7.51 8.58
CA GLN A 50 1.54 6.87 8.21
C GLN A 50 1.03 7.35 6.84
N ARG A 51 1.17 8.64 6.51
CA ARG A 51 0.82 9.14 5.17
C ARG A 51 1.63 8.45 4.07
N LYS A 52 2.93 8.24 4.29
CA LYS A 52 3.79 7.51 3.34
C LYS A 52 3.36 6.04 3.18
N ARG A 53 2.99 5.37 4.28
CA ARG A 53 2.46 3.98 4.23
C ARG A 53 1.12 3.89 3.49
N VAL A 54 0.21 4.84 3.69
CA VAL A 54 -1.04 4.93 2.92
C VAL A 54 -0.75 5.16 1.43
N ALA A 55 0.21 6.01 1.10
CA ALA A 55 0.64 6.21 -0.29
C ALA A 55 1.18 4.93 -0.92
N LEU A 56 1.96 4.14 -0.17
CA LEU A 56 2.43 2.81 -0.59
C LEU A 56 1.28 1.84 -0.82
N ALA A 57 0.33 1.75 0.11
CA ALA A 57 -0.85 0.89 -0.05
C ALA A 57 -1.67 1.28 -1.29
N ARG A 58 -1.84 2.58 -1.55
CA ARG A 58 -2.50 3.08 -2.76
C ARG A 58 -1.73 2.72 -4.03
N ALA A 59 -0.40 2.89 -4.06
CA ALA A 59 0.42 2.52 -5.20
C ALA A 59 0.32 1.02 -5.53
N MET A 60 0.13 0.20 -4.50
CA MET A 60 -0.05 -1.25 -4.63
C MET A 60 -1.46 -1.70 -4.96
N ALA A 61 -2.48 -0.82 -4.92
CA ALA A 61 -3.89 -1.23 -5.03
C ALA A 61 -4.19 -2.03 -6.31
N MET A 62 -3.49 -1.72 -7.41
CA MET A 62 -3.63 -2.39 -8.71
C MET A 62 -2.70 -3.60 -8.90
N ASN A 63 -1.95 -4.03 -7.88
CA ASN A 63 -0.91 -5.05 -7.97
C ASN A 63 0.08 -4.83 -9.13
N PRO A 64 0.74 -3.66 -9.21
CA PRO A 64 1.69 -3.40 -10.28
C PRO A 64 2.92 -4.32 -10.19
N GLU A 65 3.50 -4.66 -11.35
CA GLU A 65 4.73 -5.46 -11.42
C GLU A 65 5.96 -4.67 -10.92
N VAL A 66 5.93 -3.34 -11.07
CA VAL A 66 7.02 -2.43 -10.71
C VAL A 66 6.45 -1.20 -10.02
N ILE A 67 7.10 -0.76 -8.94
CA ILE A 67 6.83 0.49 -8.25
C ILE A 67 8.09 1.33 -8.25
N LEU A 68 8.01 2.55 -8.78
CA LEU A 68 9.08 3.54 -8.70
C LEU A 68 8.87 4.41 -7.46
N TYR A 69 9.91 4.49 -6.62
CA TYR A 69 9.94 5.33 -5.43
C TYR A 69 10.98 6.44 -5.62
N ASP A 70 10.55 7.69 -5.51
CA ASP A 70 11.44 8.84 -5.43
C ASP A 70 11.54 9.30 -3.97
N GLU A 71 12.75 9.28 -3.42
CA GLU A 71 13.07 9.70 -2.04
C GLU A 71 12.15 9.15 -0.92
N PRO A 72 12.03 7.81 -0.75
CA PRO A 72 11.06 7.20 0.16
C PRO A 72 11.29 7.56 1.64
N THR A 73 12.53 7.79 2.04
CA THR A 73 12.94 7.98 3.44
C THR A 73 13.16 9.44 3.82
N THR A 74 13.17 10.38 2.86
CA THR A 74 13.49 11.78 3.13
C THR A 74 12.50 12.42 4.12
N GLY A 75 13.03 13.14 5.11
CA GLY A 75 12.25 13.79 6.17
C GLY A 75 11.67 12.84 7.24
N LEU A 76 12.09 11.58 7.28
CA LEU A 76 11.82 10.66 8.40
C LEU A 76 13.06 10.56 9.29
N ASP A 77 12.84 10.36 10.60
CA ASP A 77 13.91 9.93 11.49
C ASP A 77 14.38 8.51 11.14
N PRO A 78 15.62 8.12 11.51
CA PRO A 78 16.21 6.84 11.12
C PRO A 78 15.35 5.62 11.46
N ILE A 79 14.66 5.63 12.61
CA ILE A 79 13.81 4.51 13.05
C ILE A 79 12.61 4.36 12.13
N ARG A 80 11.95 5.47 11.75
CA ARG A 80 10.81 5.44 10.83
C ARG A 80 11.22 5.10 9.40
N ALA A 81 12.40 5.52 8.98
CA ALA A 81 12.96 5.17 7.67
C ALA A 81 13.18 3.65 7.56
N ASP A 82 13.71 3.01 8.60
CA ASP A 82 13.91 1.56 8.64
C ASP A 82 12.62 0.78 8.50
N ILE A 83 11.53 1.22 9.14
CA ILE A 83 10.24 0.54 9.02
C ILE A 83 9.70 0.61 7.58
N ILE A 84 9.88 1.74 6.88
CA ILE A 84 9.50 1.86 5.47
C ILE A 84 10.37 0.94 4.61
N ASN A 85 11.68 0.86 4.89
CA ASN A 85 12.59 -0.02 4.18
C ASN A 85 12.25 -1.50 4.38
N GLU A 86 11.98 -1.93 5.61
CA GLU A 86 11.51 -3.29 5.90
C GLU A 86 10.20 -3.62 5.19
N LEU A 87 9.27 -2.65 5.12
CA LEU A 87 8.03 -2.81 4.38
C LEU A 87 8.31 -3.05 2.90
N ILE A 88 9.18 -2.24 2.28
CA ILE A 88 9.58 -2.41 0.88
C ILE A 88 10.22 -3.80 0.67
N LEU A 89 11.08 -4.26 1.58
CA LEU A 89 11.71 -5.58 1.49
C LEU A 89 10.69 -6.72 1.59
N LYS A 90 9.77 -6.66 2.57
CA LYS A 90 8.68 -7.65 2.74
C LYS A 90 7.80 -7.72 1.49
N LEU A 91 7.54 -6.59 0.85
CA LEU A 91 6.79 -6.53 -0.41
C LEU A 91 7.51 -7.21 -1.57
N LEU A 92 8.82 -7.02 -1.69
CA LEU A 92 9.62 -7.69 -2.72
C LEU A 92 9.65 -9.21 -2.50
N GLU A 93 9.67 -9.68 -1.25
CA GLU A 93 9.64 -11.10 -0.92
C GLU A 93 8.28 -11.74 -1.21
N ALA A 94 7.18 -11.10 -0.82
CA ALA A 94 5.82 -11.57 -1.12
C ALA A 94 5.60 -11.73 -2.64
N ASN A 95 6.12 -10.81 -3.45
CA ASN A 95 6.04 -10.89 -4.92
C ASN A 95 7.01 -11.90 -5.56
N LYS A 96 8.06 -12.36 -4.88
CA LYS A 96 8.94 -13.43 -5.39
C LYS A 96 8.25 -14.80 -5.38
N GLY A 97 7.32 -15.04 -4.46
CA GLY A 97 6.56 -16.30 -4.38
C GLY A 97 5.70 -16.60 -5.60
N HIS A 98 5.23 -15.57 -6.33
CA HIS A 98 4.40 -15.73 -7.52
C HIS A 98 5.18 -15.96 -8.83
N ARG A 99 6.51 -15.76 -8.85
CA ARG A 99 7.32 -15.89 -10.07
C ARG A 99 7.84 -17.29 -10.37
N ASN A 100 7.58 -18.29 -9.52
CA ASN A 100 8.05 -19.68 -9.70
C ASN A 100 7.04 -20.64 -10.35
N CYS A 101 5.89 -20.15 -10.83
CA CYS A 101 4.90 -20.97 -11.53
C CYS A 101 4.65 -20.42 -12.93
N GLY A 102 5.48 -20.80 -13.91
CA GLY A 102 5.16 -20.54 -15.31
C GLY A 102 6.36 -20.26 -16.20
N HIS A 103 7.35 -21.15 -16.23
CA HIS A 103 8.17 -21.40 -17.41
C HIS A 103 8.50 -22.89 -17.44
N ALA A 104 7.60 -23.66 -18.02
CA ALA A 104 7.84 -25.00 -18.54
C ALA A 104 7.04 -25.14 -19.84
#